data_AF-A0A7K0V334-F1
#
_entry.id   AF-A0A7K0V334-F1
#
_cell.length_a   1.000
_cell.length_b   1.000
_cell.length_c   1.000
_cell.angle_alpha   90.00
_cell.angle_beta   90.00
_cell.angle_gamma   90.00
#
_symmetry.space_group_name_H-M   'P 1'
#
loop_
_entity.id
_entity.type
_entity.pdbx_description
1 polymer ?
#
loop_
_entity_poly.entity_id
_entity_poly.type
_entity_poly.pdbx_seq_one_letter_code
_entity_poly.pdbx_strand_id
1 'polypeptide(L)' 'MDEHPRTFRELERTTLGDIGVSARLIERFEVMGIRSVLDLLRLYPRRLHDRSNITPLTDIEVGVEATVFG' A
#
# COMPACT_ATOMS: atom_id res chain seq x y z
N MET A 1 23.78 -8.16 2.25
CA MET A 1 22.37 -7.99 2.62
C MET A 1 22.08 -9.12 3.58
N ASP A 2 21.88 -8.84 4.87
CA ASP A 2 21.60 -9.88 5.85
C ASP A 2 20.30 -10.59 5.48
N GLU A 3 20.42 -11.83 5.02
CA GLU A 3 19.33 -12.68 4.55
C GLU A 3 18.65 -13.39 5.73
N HIS A 4 18.54 -12.70 6.88
CA HIS A 4 17.81 -13.22 8.02
C HIS A 4 16.36 -12.71 8.00
N PRO A 5 15.35 -13.59 8.14
CA PRO A 5 13.98 -13.17 8.25
C PRO A 5 13.80 -12.28 9.49
N ARG A 6 13.26 -11.07 9.31
CA ARG A 6 12.98 -10.17 10.42
C ARG A 6 11.81 -10.66 11.26
N THR A 7 11.96 -10.56 12.58
CA THR A 7 10.89 -10.92 13.51
C THR A 7 9.86 -9.80 13.64
N PHE A 8 8.63 -10.10 14.08
CA PHE A 8 7.62 -9.06 14.31
C PHE A 8 8.06 -8.01 15.33
N ARG A 9 8.85 -8.41 16.34
CA ARG A 9 9.40 -7.50 17.35
C ARG A 9 10.40 -6.51 16.75
N GLU A 10 11.15 -6.93 15.72
CA GLU A 10 12.04 -6.03 14.98
C GLU A 10 11.26 -5.07 14.10
N LEU A 11 10.20 -5.55 13.44
CA LEU A 11 9.34 -4.73 12.58
C LEU A 11 8.56 -3.67 13.37
N GLU A 12 8.19 -3.97 14.62
CA GLU A 12 7.57 -3.01 15.55
C GLU A 12 8.50 -1.83 15.87
N ARG A 13 9.82 -2.07 15.85
CA ARG A 13 10.85 -1.06 16.13
C ARG A 13 11.36 -0.37 14.88
N THR A 14 11.09 -0.93 13.70
CA THR A 14 11.53 -0.39 12.42
C THR A 14 10.57 0.74 12.01
N THR A 15 11.11 1.93 11.80
CA THR A 15 10.35 3.10 11.36
C THR A 15 10.12 3.05 9.85
N LEU A 16 9.15 3.83 9.36
CA LEU A 16 8.92 3.95 7.92
C LEU A 16 10.10 4.66 7.19
N GLY A 17 10.85 5.50 7.90
CA GLY A 17 12.06 6.13 7.35
C GLY A 17 13.16 5.12 7.03
N ASP A 18 13.29 4.07 7.84
CA ASP A 18 14.30 3.01 7.66
C ASP A 18 14.11 2.20 6.37
N ILE A 19 12.89 2.22 5.81
CA ILE A 19 12.55 1.55 4.55
C ILE A 19 12.43 2.54 3.36
N GLY A 20 12.84 3.80 3.55
CA GLY A 20 12.91 4.80 2.48
C GLY A 20 11.62 5.59 2.23
N VAL A 21 10.65 5.59 3.15
CA VAL A 21 9.47 6.45 3.04
C VAL A 21 9.89 7.91 3.30
N SER A 22 9.42 8.83 2.46
CA SER A 22 9.74 10.26 2.61
C SER A 22 9.08 10.87 3.85
N ALA A 23 9.73 11.85 4.48
CA ALA A 23 9.23 12.52 5.69
C ALA A 23 7.79 13.04 5.54
N ARG A 24 7.46 13.64 4.39
CA ARG A 24 6.10 14.10 4.07
C ARG A 24 5.06 12.97 4.10
N LEU A 25 5.42 11.77 3.68
CA LEU A 25 4.53 10.61 3.74
C LEU A 25 4.43 10.07 5.17
N ILE A 26 5.53 10.07 5.93
CA ILE A 26 5.56 9.64 7.34
C ILE A 26 4.56 10.46 8.17
N GLU A 27 4.57 11.79 8.05
CA GLU A 27 3.61 12.66 8.75
C GLU A 27 2.15 12.26 8.48
N ARG A 28 1.83 11.85 7.24
CA ARG A 28 0.48 11.40 6.87
C ARG A 28 0.15 10.03 7.47
N PHE A 29 1.12 9.13 7.54
CA PHE A 29 0.97 7.83 8.19
C PHE A 29 0.76 7.98 9.70
N GLU A 30 1.44 8.94 10.34
CA GLU A 30 1.26 9.21 11.78
C GLU A 30 -0.16 9.67 12.12
N VAL A 31 -0.80 10.47 11.25
CA VAL A 31 -2.22 10.87 11.41
C VAL A 31 -3.16 9.65 11.39
N MET A 32 -2.77 8.59 10.66
CA MET A 32 -3.51 7.31 10.62
C MET A 32 -3.14 6.37 11.76
N GLY A 33 -2.26 6.79 12.68
CA GLY A 33 -1.77 5.97 13.79
C GLY A 33 -0.67 4.96 13.42
N ILE A 34 -0.07 5.09 12.24
CA ILE A 34 0.92 4.15 11.71
C ILE A 34 2.31 4.72 11.96
N ARG A 35 3.10 4.05 12.82
CA ARG A 35 4.42 4.54 13.26
C ARG A 35 5.55 3.56 12.95
N SER A 36 5.22 2.29 12.81
CA SER A 36 6.17 1.21 12.52
C SER A 36 5.81 0.46 11.24
N VAL A 37 6.78 -0.29 10.71
CA VAL A 37 6.54 -1.22 9.59
C VAL A 37 5.50 -2.27 9.95
N LEU A 38 5.46 -2.71 11.22
CA LEU A 38 4.45 -3.65 11.68
C LEU A 38 3.03 -3.07 11.59
N ASP A 39 2.85 -1.80 11.93
CA ASP A 39 1.55 -1.13 11.83
C ASP A 39 1.07 -1.07 10.37
N LEU A 40 2.00 -0.81 9.45
CA LEU A 40 1.71 -0.79 8.02
C LEU A 40 1.29 -2.16 7.50
N LEU A 41 1.94 -3.24 7.92
CA LEU A 41 1.58 -4.61 7.52
C LEU A 41 0.24 -5.07 8.11
N ARG A 42 -0.18 -4.49 9.23
CA ARG A 42 -1.50 -4.74 9.84
C ARG A 42 -2.62 -3.92 9.20
N LEU A 43 -2.28 -2.91 8.40
CA LEU A 43 -3.26 -2.15 7.65
C LEU A 43 -3.62 -2.90 6.35
N TYR A 44 -4.75 -3.59 6.37
CA TYR A 44 -5.26 -4.22 5.17
C TYR A 44 -5.88 -3.21 4.19
N PRO A 45 -5.67 -3.36 2.87
CA PRO A 45 -6.33 -2.54 1.87
C PRO A 45 -7.85 -2.64 1.99
N ARG A 46 -8.54 -1.51 1.96
CA ARG A 46 -10.01 -1.47 1.97
C ARG A 46 -10.62 -2.12 0.71
N ARG A 47 -9.99 -1.91 -0.44
CA ARG A 47 -10.44 -2.43 -1.73
C ARG A 47 -9.24 -2.77 -2.60
N LEU A 48 -9.32 -3.91 -3.27
CA LEU A 48 -8.38 -4.29 -4.31
C LEU A 48 -8.95 -3.82 -5.65
N HIS A 49 -8.18 -3.03 -6.38
CA HIS A 49 -8.53 -2.65 -7.75
C HIS A 49 -7.83 -3.62 -8.70
N ASP A 50 -8.60 -4.52 -9.29
CA ASP A 50 -8.10 -5.43 -10.31
C ASP A 50 -8.03 -4.73 -11.67
N ARG A 51 -6.81 -4.49 -12.13
CA ARG A 51 -6.54 -3.86 -13.43
C ARG A 51 -6.33 -4.87 -14.57
N SER A 52 -6.42 -6.16 -14.28
CA SER A 52 -6.32 -7.20 -15.32
C SER A 52 -7.60 -7.31 -16.16
N ASN A 53 -8.74 -6.86 -15.61
CA ASN A 53 -10.02 -6.86 -16.30
C ASN A 53 -10.14 -5.66 -17.25
N ILE A 54 -9.58 -5.81 -18.45
CA ILE A 54 -9.57 -4.78 -19.50
C ILE A 54 -10.93 -4.76 -20.18
N THR A 55 -11.58 -3.60 -20.19
CA THR A 55 -12.86 -3.39 -20.86
C THR A 55 -12.63 -2.67 -22.19
N PRO A 56 -13.13 -3.19 -23.33
CA PRO A 56 -13.13 -2.47 -24.59
C PRO A 56 -13.85 -1.13 -24.48
N LEU A 57 -13.40 -0.10 -25.20
CA LEU A 57 -14.01 1.24 -25.14
C LEU A 57 -15.50 1.26 -25.52
N THR A 58 -15.92 0.32 -26.36
CA THR A 58 -17.32 0.15 -26.79
C THR A 58 -18.23 -0.36 -25.70
N ASP A 59 -17.68 -1.03 -24.69
CA ASP A 59 -18.42 -1.82 -23.71
C ASP A 59 -18.40 -1.16 -22.32
N ILE A 60 -18.02 0.12 -22.27
CA ILE A 60 -17.98 0.90 -21.03
C ILE A 60 -19.41 1.26 -20.61
N GLU A 61 -19.77 0.92 -19.38
CA GLU A 61 -21.05 1.31 -18.78
C GLU A 61 -20.91 2.54 -17.87
N VAL A 62 -21.91 3.43 -17.90
CA VAL A 62 -21.93 4.63 -17.08
C VAL A 62 -22.05 4.27 -15.60
N GLY A 63 -21.11 4.76 -14.79
CA GLY A 63 -21.08 4.52 -13.34
C GLY A 63 -20.32 3.27 -12.93
N VAL A 64 -19.75 2.51 -13.89
CA VAL A 64 -18.90 1.36 -13.62
C VAL A 64 -17.43 1.76 -13.80
N GLU A 65 -16.59 1.40 -12.83
CA GLU A 65 -15.14 1.59 -12.95
C GLU A 65 -14.56 0.53 -13.90
N ALA A 66 -13.92 0.98 -14.98
CA ALA A 66 -13.35 0.13 -16.02
C ALA A 66 -11.87 0.43 -16.23
N THR A 67 -11.08 -0.61 -16.54
CA THR A 67 -9.68 -0.46 -16.97
C THR A 67 -9.65 -0.45 -18.50
N VAL A 68 -9.11 0.63 -19.09
CA VAL A 68 -9.00 0.79 -20.55
C VAL A 68 -7.54 0.94 -20.97
N PHE A 69 -7.19 0.45 -22.16
CA PHE A 69 -5.90 0.71 -22.82
C PHE A 69 -6.12 1.58 -24.05
N GLY A 70 -5.18 2.48 -24.32
CA GLY A 70 -5.16 3.37 -25.48
C GLY A 70 -3.84 3.31 -26.22
#